data_AF-A0A2A4F3M1-F1
#
_entry.id   AF-A0A2A4F3M1-F1
#
_cell.length_a   1.000
_cell.length_b   1.000
_cell.length_c   1.000
_cell.angle_alpha   90.00
_cell.angle_beta   90.00
_cell.angle_gamma   90.00
#
_symmetry.space_group_name_H-M   'P 1'
#
loop_
_entity.id
_entity.type
_entity.pdbx_description
1 polymer ?
#
loop_
_entity_poly.entity_id
_entity_poly.type
_entity_poly.pdbx_seq_one_letter_code
_entity_poly.pdbx_strand_id
1 'polypeptide(L)'
;MKNTIPILVALVAGASIAGCANSTPGNAGQAMPAPGRPDAAAICKPDVAPDDALIGKSEADAIAMLGGCPWRVGERDGQSLPGTMDYREDRRNLGVRNGKVIWVRRG
;
A
#
# COMPACT_ATOMS: atom_id res chain seq x y z
N MET A 1 6.58 -38.70 -47.70
CA MET A 1 7.30 -37.43 -47.38
C MET A 1 7.82 -37.60 -45.95
N LYS A 2 8.99 -38.22 -45.72
CA LYS A 2 10.34 -37.62 -45.59
C LYS A 2 10.34 -36.39 -44.66
N ASN A 3 11.07 -36.29 -43.54
CA ASN A 3 11.94 -37.18 -42.77
C ASN A 3 12.21 -36.53 -41.38
N THR A 4 12.52 -37.38 -40.42
CA THR A 4 13.32 -37.25 -39.18
C THR A 4 14.02 -35.93 -38.81
N ILE A 5 13.92 -35.66 -37.50
CA ILE A 5 14.65 -34.73 -36.61
C ILE A 5 16.17 -34.71 -36.85
N PRO A 6 16.79 -33.51 -36.82
CA PRO A 6 18.18 -33.37 -36.39
C PRO A 6 18.25 -32.63 -35.04
N ILE A 7 18.79 -33.33 -34.03
CA ILE A 7 19.37 -32.74 -32.81
C ILE A 7 20.69 -32.09 -33.23
N LEU A 8 20.86 -30.80 -32.93
CA LEU A 8 22.11 -30.07 -33.10
C LEU A 8 22.55 -29.51 -31.76
N VAL A 9 23.62 -30.10 -31.24
CA VAL A 9 24.44 -29.66 -30.11
C VAL A 9 25.53 -28.74 -30.65
N ALA A 10 25.65 -27.53 -30.10
CA ALA A 10 26.83 -26.63 -30.09
C ALA A 10 26.34 -25.23 -29.65
N LEU A 11 27.03 -24.38 -28.91
CA LEU A 11 28.37 -24.35 -28.34
C LEU A 11 28.27 -23.34 -27.16
N VAL A 12 28.84 -23.66 -26.00
CA VAL A 12 28.99 -22.68 -24.91
C VAL A 12 30.07 -21.67 -25.32
N ALA A 13 29.67 -20.42 -25.56
CA ALA A 13 30.58 -19.28 -25.61
C ALA A 13 30.18 -18.33 -24.47
N GLY A 14 30.96 -18.36 -23.39
CA GLY A 14 30.85 -17.41 -22.29
C GLY A 14 31.29 -16.03 -22.76
N ALA A 15 30.35 -15.08 -22.78
CA ALA A 15 30.65 -13.66 -22.83
C ALA A 15 30.52 -13.10 -21.41
N SER A 16 31.65 -12.88 -20.76
CA SER A 16 31.74 -12.11 -19.52
C SER A 16 31.44 -10.65 -19.81
N ILE A 17 30.20 -10.24 -19.57
CA ILE A 17 29.85 -8.82 -19.40
C ILE A 17 30.38 -8.36 -18.04
N ALA A 18 31.59 -7.79 -18.05
CA ALA A 18 31.99 -6.80 -17.07
C ALA A 18 31.19 -5.51 -17.34
N GLY A 19 29.96 -5.47 -16.83
CA GLY A 19 29.09 -4.30 -16.85
C GLY A 19 29.25 -3.50 -15.56
N CYS A 20 29.73 -2.26 -15.71
CA CYS A 20 29.94 -1.32 -14.61
C CYS A 20 28.65 -1.08 -13.80
N ALA A 21 28.80 -0.97 -12.49
CA ALA A 21 27.75 -0.58 -11.57
C ALA A 21 27.19 0.80 -11.98
N ASN A 22 25.92 0.83 -12.35
CA ASN A 22 25.09 2.03 -12.28
C ASN A 22 23.71 1.61 -11.77
N SER A 23 23.56 1.63 -10.45
CA SER A 23 22.30 1.32 -9.77
C SER A 23 21.26 2.38 -10.13
N THR A 24 20.50 2.14 -11.19
CA THR A 24 19.20 2.76 -11.39
C THR A 24 18.17 1.68 -11.09
N PRO A 25 17.50 1.70 -9.93
CA PRO A 25 16.31 0.89 -9.75
C PRO A 25 15.21 1.52 -10.60
N GLY A 26 14.82 0.79 -11.65
CA GLY A 26 13.59 1.06 -12.37
C GLY A 26 12.43 1.14 -11.39
N ASN A 27 11.57 2.14 -11.61
CA ASN A 27 10.27 2.27 -10.95
C ASN A 27 9.38 1.08 -11.37
N ALA A 28 9.61 -0.06 -10.72
CA ALA A 28 8.64 -1.13 -10.59
C ALA A 28 7.60 -0.68 -9.55
N GLY A 29 6.35 -0.61 -9.99
CA GLY A 29 5.21 -0.24 -9.17
C GLY A 29 5.04 1.26 -9.08
N GLN A 30 4.00 1.78 -9.76
CA GLN A 30 3.33 2.98 -9.30
C GLN A 30 2.78 2.68 -7.90
N ALA A 31 3.63 2.84 -6.88
CA ALA A 31 3.18 2.95 -5.52
C ALA A 31 2.26 4.17 -5.49
N MET A 32 0.99 3.94 -5.18
CA MET A 32 0.06 5.01 -4.87
C MET A 32 0.73 5.93 -3.84
N PRO A 33 0.54 7.26 -3.92
CA PRO A 33 1.10 8.17 -2.93
C PRO A 33 0.71 7.65 -1.55
N ALA A 34 1.69 7.26 -0.75
CA ALA A 34 1.47 6.88 0.63
C ALA A 34 0.85 8.12 1.30
N PRO A 35 -0.41 8.06 1.74
CA PRO A 35 -1.03 9.21 2.35
C PRO A 35 -0.23 9.52 3.62
N GLY A 36 0.13 10.79 3.75
CA GLY A 36 1.26 11.28 4.54
C GLY A 36 1.43 10.57 5.88
N ARG A 37 2.63 10.06 6.12
CA ARG A 37 3.09 9.71 7.47
C ARG A 37 3.08 11.01 8.28
N PRO A 38 2.17 11.21 9.24
CA PRO A 38 2.38 12.25 10.23
C PRO A 38 3.60 11.80 11.02
N ASP A 39 4.61 12.64 10.98
CA ASP A 39 5.73 12.71 11.90
C ASP A 39 5.31 12.26 13.30
N ALA A 40 6.10 11.35 13.88
CA ALA A 40 5.84 10.62 15.12
C ALA A 40 5.75 11.50 16.40
N ALA A 41 5.57 12.81 16.25
CA ALA A 41 5.45 13.79 17.31
C ALA A 41 4.17 14.65 17.21
N ALA A 42 3.31 14.46 16.20
CA ALA A 42 1.95 14.98 16.28
C ALA A 42 1.24 14.22 17.40
N ILE A 43 1.02 14.89 18.55
CA ILE A 43 0.22 14.34 19.64
C ILE A 43 -1.18 14.10 19.06
N CYS A 44 -1.42 12.85 18.65
CA CYS A 44 -2.74 12.41 18.26
C CYS A 44 -3.66 12.73 19.44
N LYS A 45 -4.61 13.62 19.20
CA LYS A 45 -5.68 13.87 20.15
C LYS A 45 -6.82 12.92 19.75
N PRO A 46 -6.98 11.79 20.47
CA PRO A 46 -7.93 10.73 20.09
C PRO A 46 -9.39 11.19 20.00
N ASP A 47 -9.69 12.40 20.50
CA ASP A 47 -11.03 12.98 20.56
C ASP A 47 -11.24 14.13 19.56
N VAL A 48 -10.31 14.41 18.64
CA VAL A 48 -10.46 15.50 17.64
C VAL A 48 -11.64 15.27 16.69
N ALA A 49 -11.88 14.01 16.34
CA ALA A 49 -13.07 13.61 15.62
C ALA A 49 -13.61 12.33 16.25
N PRO A 50 -14.89 12.29 16.68
CA PRO A 50 -15.51 11.04 17.06
C PRO A 50 -15.57 10.13 15.84
N ASP A 51 -15.39 8.82 16.05
CA ASP A 51 -15.24 7.85 14.96
C ASP A 51 -16.44 7.88 13.99
N ASP A 52 -17.66 8.08 14.51
CA ASP A 52 -18.89 8.20 13.71
C ASP A 52 -18.93 9.44 12.80
N ALA A 53 -18.21 10.52 13.13
CA ALA A 53 -18.18 11.74 12.31
C ALA A 53 -17.40 11.56 11.00
N LEU A 54 -16.58 10.51 10.91
CA LEU A 54 -15.84 10.17 9.69
C LEU A 54 -16.71 9.40 8.69
N ILE A 55 -17.79 8.75 9.13
CA ILE A 55 -18.67 7.96 8.27
C ILE A 55 -19.38 8.86 7.24
N GLY A 56 -19.41 8.41 5.98
CA GLY A 56 -20.00 9.11 4.85
C GLY A 56 -19.12 10.23 4.25
N LYS A 57 -18.06 10.63 4.95
CA LYS A 57 -17.05 11.56 4.43
C LYS A 57 -16.26 10.93 3.30
N SER A 58 -15.71 11.76 2.43
CA SER A 58 -14.70 11.29 1.49
C SER A 58 -13.47 10.82 2.28
N GLU A 59 -12.69 9.92 1.68
CA GLU A 59 -11.42 9.47 2.28
C GLU A 59 -10.50 10.67 2.61
N ALA A 60 -10.40 11.65 1.71
CA ALA A 60 -9.59 12.86 1.92
C ALA A 60 -10.08 13.70 3.10
N ASP A 61 -11.39 13.94 3.21
CA ASP A 61 -11.96 14.71 4.32
C ASP A 61 -11.76 14.00 5.65
N ALA A 62 -11.96 12.67 5.68
CA ALA A 62 -11.76 11.88 6.88
C ALA A 62 -10.29 11.94 7.37
N ILE A 63 -9.33 11.87 6.45
CA ILE A 63 -7.90 12.00 6.75
C ILE A 63 -7.59 13.39 7.32
N ALA A 64 -8.16 14.45 6.75
CA ALA A 64 -7.99 15.80 7.27
C ALA A 64 -8.56 15.95 8.69
N MET A 65 -9.73 15.35 8.95
CA MET A 65 -10.37 15.35 10.28
C MET A 65 -9.57 14.57 11.33
N LEU A 66 -8.79 13.56 10.92
CA LEU A 66 -7.93 12.79 11.83
C LEU A 66 -6.72 13.60 12.33
N GLY A 67 -6.38 14.72 11.69
CA GLY A 67 -5.49 15.74 12.27
C GLY A 67 -4.11 15.22 12.70
N GLY A 68 -3.55 14.24 11.98
CA GLY A 68 -2.26 13.63 12.29
C GLY A 68 -2.32 12.41 13.21
N CYS A 69 -3.51 11.97 13.64
CA CYS A 69 -3.66 10.68 14.29
C CYS A 69 -3.31 9.52 13.35
N PRO A 70 -2.74 8.41 13.86
CA PRO A 70 -2.46 7.24 13.04
C PRO A 70 -3.74 6.63 12.46
N TRP A 71 -3.69 6.25 11.19
CA TRP A 71 -4.81 5.59 10.53
C TRP A 71 -4.33 4.66 9.41
N ARG A 72 -5.20 3.74 9.00
CA ARG A 72 -5.01 2.88 7.82
C ARG A 72 -6.35 2.53 7.18
N VAL A 73 -6.34 2.22 5.89
CA VAL A 73 -7.50 1.59 5.23
C VAL A 73 -7.40 0.08 5.43
N GLY A 74 -8.39 -0.51 6.09
CA GLY A 74 -8.46 -1.96 6.35
C GLY A 74 -9.32 -2.72 5.34
N GLU A 75 -10.24 -2.03 4.67
CA GLU A 75 -11.07 -2.56 3.60
C GLU A 75 -11.27 -1.48 2.54
N ARG A 76 -11.18 -1.85 1.27
CA ARG A 76 -11.53 -1.00 0.13
C ARG A 76 -12.51 -1.72 -0.76
N ASP A 77 -13.68 -1.14 -0.96
CA ASP A 77 -14.74 -1.62 -1.85
C ASP A 77 -15.16 -3.08 -1.59
N GLY A 78 -15.19 -3.50 -0.32
CA GLY A 78 -15.53 -4.88 0.07
C GLY A 78 -14.33 -5.83 0.13
N GLN A 79 -13.14 -5.40 -0.28
CA GLN A 79 -11.92 -6.18 -0.21
C GLN A 79 -11.09 -5.80 1.01
N SER A 80 -10.86 -6.76 1.90
CA SER A 80 -9.94 -6.60 3.04
C SER A 80 -8.50 -6.42 2.56
N LEU A 81 -7.80 -5.46 3.16
CA LEU A 81 -6.39 -5.20 2.89
C LEU A 81 -5.50 -5.91 3.93
N PRO A 82 -4.29 -6.37 3.55
CA PRO A 82 -3.36 -6.98 4.49
C PRO A 82 -3.03 -6.04 5.66
N GLY A 83 -3.06 -6.59 6.87
CA GLY A 83 -2.76 -5.85 8.09
C GLY A 83 -2.09 -6.72 9.14
N THR A 84 -1.37 -6.07 10.04
CA THR A 84 -0.79 -6.68 11.24
C THR A 84 -1.81 -6.71 12.38
N MET A 85 -1.68 -7.70 13.27
CA MET A 85 -2.52 -7.92 14.46
C MET A 85 -2.07 -7.09 15.69
N ASP A 86 -1.27 -6.04 15.49
CA ASP A 86 -0.86 -5.14 16.56
C ASP A 86 -2.05 -4.30 17.03
N TYR A 87 -2.37 -4.35 18.32
CA TYR A 87 -3.41 -3.50 18.89
C TYR A 87 -2.88 -2.10 19.17
N ARG A 88 -3.54 -1.09 18.59
CA ARG A 88 -3.25 0.33 18.72
C ARG A 88 -4.54 1.12 18.87
N GLU A 89 -4.88 1.47 20.10
CA GLU A 89 -6.10 2.23 20.42
C GLU A 89 -6.10 3.64 19.80
N ASP A 90 -4.93 4.22 19.59
CA ASP A 90 -4.75 5.51 18.92
C ASP A 90 -5.00 5.44 17.40
N ARG A 91 -4.98 4.24 16.81
CA ARG A 91 -5.07 4.03 15.36
C ARG A 91 -6.51 3.82 14.91
N ARG A 92 -6.92 4.53 13.86
CA ARG A 92 -8.22 4.33 13.20
C ARG A 92 -8.06 3.45 11.96
N ASN A 93 -8.81 2.37 11.89
CA ASN A 93 -8.99 1.58 10.68
C ASN A 93 -10.22 2.07 9.96
N LEU A 94 -10.08 2.40 8.68
CA LEU A 94 -11.15 2.89 7.84
C LEU A 94 -11.57 1.81 6.85
N GLY A 95 -12.87 1.57 6.76
CA GLY A 95 -13.46 0.90 5.61
C GLY A 95 -13.91 1.93 4.59
N VAL A 96 -13.42 1.83 3.36
CA VAL A 96 -13.78 2.76 2.29
C VAL A 96 -14.56 2.03 1.22
N ARG A 97 -15.66 2.63 0.76
CA ARG A 97 -16.43 2.15 -0.39
C ARG A 97 -16.88 3.32 -1.26
N ASN A 98 -16.67 3.21 -2.57
CA ASN A 98 -16.96 4.29 -3.53
C ASN A 98 -16.37 5.64 -3.10
N GLY A 99 -15.13 5.62 -2.59
CA GLY A 99 -14.41 6.81 -2.11
C GLY A 99 -14.93 7.43 -0.81
N LYS A 100 -15.88 6.78 -0.13
CA LYS A 100 -16.45 7.24 1.15
C LYS A 100 -16.14 6.27 2.28
N VAL A 101 -15.94 6.80 3.48
CA VAL A 101 -15.79 5.97 4.67
C VAL A 101 -17.15 5.35 5.04
N ILE A 102 -17.20 4.05 5.25
CA ILE A 102 -18.43 3.30 5.60
C ILE A 102 -18.38 2.69 7.00
N TRP A 103 -17.19 2.50 7.57
CA TRP A 103 -16.99 2.07 8.94
C TRP A 103 -15.66 2.59 9.48
N VAL A 104 -15.58 2.77 10.79
CA VAL A 104 -14.36 3.11 11.52
C VAL A 104 -14.22 2.17 12.70
N ARG A 105 -13.01 1.66 12.94
CA ARG A 105 -12.70 0.79 14.09
C ARG A 105 -11.35 1.14 14.68
N ARG A 106 -11.23 1.15 16.00
CA ARG A 106 -9.95 1.24 16.70
C ARG A 106 -9.34 -0.15 16.88
N GLY A 107 -8.02 -0.25 16.86
CA GLY A 107 -7.29 -1.52 16.94
C GLY A 107 -6.10 -1.62 16.00
#